data_AF-A0A2A1ZPJ6-F1
#
_entry.id   AF-A0A2A1ZPJ6-F1
#
_cell.length_a   1.000
_cell.length_b   1.000
_cell.length_c   1.000
_cell.angle_alpha   90.00
_cell.angle_beta   90.00
_cell.angle_gamma   90.00
#
_symmetry.space_group_name_H-M   'P 1'
#
loop_
_entity.id
_entity.type
_entity.pdbx_description
1 polymer ?
#
loop_
_entity_poly.entity_id
_entity_poly.type
_entity_poly.pdbx_seq_one_letter_code
_entity_poly.pdbx_strand_id
1 'polypeptide(L)' 'MFRSNRVSTLEWMILIVLMAIPVVNIIAWVILFFGVRTSGTIRNFLMAILVFIILSFIFGIFTGILDKVFNFIF' A
#
# COMPACT_ATOMS: atom_id res chain seq x y z
N MET A 1 -2.28 -14.48 -16.09
CA MET A 1 -1.78 -13.66 -14.96
C MET A 1 -1.35 -14.45 -13.71
N PHE A 2 -1.89 -15.64 -13.36
CA PHE A 2 -1.74 -16.21 -11.99
C PHE A 2 -0.89 -17.50 -11.81
N ARG A 3 0.02 -17.83 -12.73
CA ARG A 3 0.84 -19.06 -12.61
C ARG A 3 2.36 -18.87 -12.77
N SER A 4 2.81 -17.65 -13.06
CA SER A 4 4.22 -17.34 -13.24
C SER A 4 4.70 -16.41 -12.13
N ASN A 5 5.89 -16.67 -11.58
CA ASN A 5 6.59 -15.77 -10.65
C ASN A 5 7.10 -14.48 -11.33
N ARG A 6 6.71 -14.25 -12.58
CA ARG A 6 7.07 -13.09 -13.38
C ARG A 6 5.78 -12.42 -13.83
N VAL A 7 5.63 -11.17 -13.43
CA VAL A 7 4.57 -10.28 -13.89
C VAL A 7 5.14 -9.51 -15.08
N SER A 8 4.40 -9.48 -16.18
CA SER A 8 4.82 -8.75 -17.37
C SER A 8 4.84 -7.24 -17.12
N THR A 9 5.65 -6.50 -17.87
CA THR A 9 5.73 -5.04 -17.77
C THR A 9 4.37 -4.37 -18.00
N LEU A 10 3.56 -4.90 -18.91
CA LEU A 10 2.23 -4.38 -19.20
C LEU A 10 1.27 -4.62 -18.03
N GLU A 11 1.30 -5.80 -17.41
CA GLU A 11 0.54 -6.07 -16.17
C GLU A 11 0.97 -5.12 -15.04
N TRP A 12 2.26 -4.78 -14.94
CA TRP A 12 2.76 -3.78 -13.98
C TRP A 12 2.25 -2.37 -14.27
N MET A 13 2.26 -1.92 -15.53
CA MET A 13 1.73 -0.61 -15.89
C MET A 13 0.25 -0.49 -15.54
N ILE A 14 -0.55 -1.51 -15.85
CA ILE A 14 -1.96 -1.55 -15.50
C ILE A 14 -2.14 -1.54 -13.98
N LEU A 15 -1.35 -2.35 -13.26
CA LEU A 15 -1.40 -2.39 -11.80
C LEU A 15 -1.12 -1.02 -11.18
N ILE A 16 -0.08 -0.31 -11.63
CA ILE A 16 0.28 1.01 -11.10
C ILE A 16 -0.84 2.03 -11.34
N VAL A 17 -1.43 2.05 -12.55
CA VAL A 17 -2.56 2.95 -12.87
C VAL A 17 -3.78 2.62 -12.02
N LEU A 18 -4.09 1.33 -11.83
CA LEU A 18 -5.18 0.89 -10.96
C LEU A 18 -4.93 1.31 -9.51
N MET A 19 -3.68 1.24 -9.04
CA MET A 19 -3.32 1.59 -7.67
C MET A 19 -3.36 3.10 -7.38
N ALA A 20 -3.41 3.94 -8.41
CA ALA A 20 -3.65 5.37 -8.25
C ALA A 20 -5.08 5.67 -7.75
N ILE A 21 -6.02 4.73 -7.95
CA ILE A 21 -7.40 4.86 -7.48
C ILE A 21 -7.49 4.31 -6.04
N PRO A 22 -7.76 5.15 -5.03
CA PRO A 22 -7.73 4.74 -3.62
C PRO A 22 -8.67 3.56 -3.29
N VAL A 23 -9.84 3.54 -3.92
CA VAL A 23 -10.84 2.47 -3.72
C VAL A 23 -10.33 1.13 -4.24
N VAL A 24 -9.59 1.14 -5.36
CA VAL A 24 -9.04 -0.08 -5.95
C VAL A 24 -7.97 -0.68 -5.06
N ASN A 25 -7.19 0.16 -4.35
CA ASN A 25 -6.23 -0.31 -3.36
C ASN A 25 -6.94 -1.15 -2.31
N ILE A 26 -8.01 -0.63 -1.69
CA ILE A 26 -8.77 -1.34 -0.64
C ILE A 26 -9.31 -2.68 -1.16
N ILE A 27 -9.84 -2.71 -2.38
CA ILE A 27 -10.35 -3.95 -2.99
C ILE A 27 -9.21 -4.94 -3.23
N ALA A 28 -8.05 -4.50 -3.72
CA ALA A 28 -6.88 -5.34 -3.93
C ALA A 28 -6.37 -5.95 -2.62
N TRP A 29 -6.40 -5.18 -1.53
CA TRP A 29 -6.09 -5.66 -0.17
C TRP A 29 -7.03 -6.75 0.30
N VAL A 30 -8.33 -6.54 0.13
CA VAL A 30 -9.37 -7.51 0.49
C VAL A 30 -9.17 -8.81 -0.29
N ILE A 31 -8.99 -8.72 -1.61
CA ILE A 31 -8.77 -9.89 -2.48
C ILE A 31 -7.50 -10.66 -2.05
N LEU A 32 -6.44 -9.96 -1.68
CA LEU A 32 -5.22 -10.58 -1.18
C LEU A 32 -5.42 -11.30 0.16
N PHE A 33 -6.20 -10.71 1.06
CA PHE A 33 -6.47 -11.26 2.38
C PHE A 33 -7.28 -12.56 2.30
N PHE A 34 -8.24 -12.62 1.38
CA PHE A 34 -9.05 -13.82 1.13
C PHE A 34 -8.35 -14.91 0.30
N GLY A 35 -7.03 -14.78 0.05
CA GLY A 35 -6.21 -15.89 -0.43
C GLY A 35 -6.39 -16.26 -1.90
N VAL A 36 -6.94 -15.35 -2.73
CA VAL A 36 -7.00 -15.57 -4.18
C VAL A 36 -5.57 -15.72 -4.71
N ARG A 37 -5.32 -16.81 -5.46
CA ARG A 37 -3.99 -17.15 -6.02
C ARG A 37 -3.40 -15.97 -6.80
N THR A 38 -2.57 -15.18 -6.12
CA THR A 38 -1.88 -14.00 -6.66
C THR A 38 -0.39 -14.33 -6.77
N SER A 39 0.31 -13.73 -7.75
CA SER A 39 1.75 -13.91 -7.87
C SER A 39 2.46 -13.41 -6.61
N GLY A 40 3.52 -14.11 -6.19
CA GLY A 40 4.29 -13.73 -5.00
C GLY A 40 4.81 -12.30 -5.07
N THR A 41 5.16 -11.83 -6.28
CA THR A 41 5.61 -10.47 -6.53
C THR A 41 4.53 -9.42 -6.24
N ILE A 42 3.32 -9.60 -6.76
CA ILE A 42 2.21 -8.64 -6.52
C ILE A 42 1.82 -8.65 -5.05
N ARG A 43 1.82 -9.83 -4.42
CA ARG A 43 1.55 -9.96 -2.99
C ARG A 43 2.56 -9.18 -2.14
N ASN A 44 3.85 -9.31 -2.44
CA ASN A 44 4.90 -8.59 -1.72
C ASN A 44 4.82 -7.07 -1.97
N PHE A 45 4.56 -6.66 -3.21
CA PHE A 45 4.39 -5.25 -3.57
C PHE A 45 3.22 -4.62 -2.82
N LEU A 46 2.06 -5.29 -2.83
CA LEU A 46 0.91 -4.83 -2.07
C LEU A 46 1.28 -4.79 -0.59
N MET A 47 1.79 -5.87 0.03
CA MET A 47 2.27 -5.85 1.43
C MET A 47 3.17 -4.65 1.77
N ALA A 48 4.13 -4.31 0.90
CA ALA A 48 5.00 -3.15 1.08
C ALA A 48 4.22 -1.82 1.11
N ILE A 49 3.17 -1.68 0.29
CA ILE A 49 2.27 -0.52 0.31
C ILE A 49 1.51 -0.43 1.64
N LEU A 50 1.08 -1.55 2.27
CA LEU A 50 0.44 -1.46 3.61
C LEU A 50 1.41 -0.85 4.60
N VAL A 51 2.62 -1.39 4.60
CA VAL A 51 3.64 -1.04 5.58
C VAL A 51 3.97 0.43 5.40
N PHE A 52 4.09 0.89 4.15
CA PHE A 52 4.30 2.30 3.86
C PHE A 52 3.15 3.20 4.34
N ILE A 53 1.89 2.80 4.13
CA ILE A 53 0.71 3.55 4.61
C ILE A 53 0.70 3.63 6.14
N ILE A 54 0.94 2.51 6.82
CA ILE A 54 0.97 2.43 8.28
C ILE A 54 2.07 3.34 8.83
N LEU A 55 3.28 3.27 8.26
CA LEU A 55 4.40 4.13 8.66
C LEU A 55 4.06 5.61 8.43
N SER A 56 3.49 5.95 7.27
CA SER A 56 3.09 7.33 6.96
C SER A 56 2.09 7.87 7.97
N PHE A 57 1.13 7.04 8.39
CA PHE A 57 0.15 7.40 9.42
C PHE A 57 0.82 7.63 10.79
N ILE A 58 1.74 6.76 11.20
CA ILE A 58 2.51 6.89 12.45
C ILE A 58 3.33 8.18 12.45
N PHE A 59 4.08 8.45 11.38
CA PHE A 59 4.86 9.68 11.25
C PHE A 59 3.97 10.93 11.21
N GLY A 60 2.81 10.86 10.55
CA GLY A 60 1.82 11.94 10.54
C GLY A 60 1.26 12.25 11.93
N ILE A 61 0.96 11.23 12.73
CA ILE A 61 0.54 11.43 14.12
C ILE A 61 1.67 12.05 14.94
N PHE A 62 2.89 11.52 14.79
CA PHE A 62 4.04 12.00 15.55
C PHE A 62 4.34 13.49 15.30
N THR A 63 4.33 13.91 14.04
CA THR A 63 4.51 15.32 13.66
C THR A 63 3.39 16.21 14.22
N GLY A 64 2.13 15.79 14.13
CA GLY A 64 1.02 16.55 14.72
C GLY A 64 1.07 16.66 16.25
N ILE A 65 1.61 15.66 16.95
CA ILE A 65 1.85 15.74 18.40
C ILE A 65 2.99 16.72 18.70
N LEU A 66 4.09 16.65 17.96
CA LEU A 66 5.23 17.56 18.13
C LEU A 66 4.81 19.02 17.93
N ASP A 67 4.03 19.31 16.89
CA ASP A 67 3.53 20.66 16.62
C ASP A 67 2.69 21.19 17.79
N LYS A 68 1.83 20.36 18.38
CA LYS A 68 1.02 20.74 19.56
C LYS A 68 1.87 21.01 20.79
N VAL A 69 2.90 20.19 21.03
CA VAL A 69 3.82 20.37 22.17
C VAL A 69 4.65 21.65 21.99
N PHE A 70 5.14 21.90 20.78
CA PHE A 70 5.93 23.09 20.48
C PHE A 70 5.13 24.38 20.72
N ASN A 71 3.91 24.47 20.20
CA ASN A 71 3.01 25.61 20.40
C ASN A 71 2.50 25.78 21.85
N PHE A 72 2.64 24.75 22.70
CA PHE A 72 2.31 24.86 24.12
C PHE A 72 3.46 25.42 24.94
N ILE A 73 4.71 25.19 24.52
CA ILE A 73 5.91 25.57 25.27
C ILE A 73 6.43 26.96 24.89
N PHE A 74 6.28 27.38 23.63
CA PHE A 74 6.73 28.67 23.10
C PHE A 74 5.55 29.56 22.72
#